data_AF-A0A256ZN54-F1
#
_entry.id   AF-A0A256ZN54-F1
#
_cell.length_a   1.000
_cell.length_b   1.000
_cell.length_c   1.000
_cell.angle_alpha   90.00
_cell.angle_beta   90.00
_cell.angle_gamma   90.00
#
_symmetry.space_group_name_H-M   'P 1'
#
loop_
_entity.id
_entity.type
_entity.pdbx_description
1 polymer ?
#
loop_
_entity_poly.entity_id
_entity_poly.type
_entity_poly.pdbx_seq_one_letter_code
_entity_poly.pdbx_strand_id
1 'polypeptide(L)'
;MSTKTATISYTSPHTHQDNVYDNSTTAFVYEVKGDGDALLEYGEKFKVVVKVSQFDTNLAANDKFTIEVKPPVGAVLSVERYLPPALDTIMDLT
;
A
#
# COMPACT_ATOMS: atom_id res chain seq x y z
N MET A 1 -0.25 -18.22 13.02
CA MET A 1 -0.40 -17.17 11.99
C MET A 1 -1.68 -16.41 12.32
N SER A 2 -1.59 -15.15 12.78
CA SER A 2 -2.77 -14.38 13.18
C SER A 2 -3.59 -14.01 11.93
N THR A 3 -4.80 -14.52 11.84
CA THR A 3 -5.76 -14.30 10.74
C THR A 3 -6.39 -12.90 10.73
N LYS A 4 -5.78 -11.93 11.42
CA LYS A 4 -6.34 -10.58 11.62
C LYS A 4 -5.54 -9.45 10.97
N THR A 5 -4.52 -9.75 10.17
CA THR A 5 -3.66 -8.71 9.58
C THR A 5 -3.95 -8.53 8.10
N ALA A 6 -4.20 -7.29 7.67
CA ALA A 6 -4.25 -6.96 6.26
C ALA A 6 -2.93 -7.30 5.58
N THR A 7 -3.00 -7.83 4.35
CA THR A 7 -1.82 -8.12 3.53
C THR A 7 -1.78 -7.15 2.36
N ILE A 8 -0.61 -6.62 2.05
CA ILE A 8 -0.41 -5.69 0.94
C ILE A 8 0.39 -6.39 -0.16
N SER A 9 0.07 -6.11 -1.42
CA SER A 9 0.94 -6.41 -2.55
C SER A 9 1.25 -5.16 -3.35
N TYR A 10 2.40 -5.19 -4.00
CA TYR A 10 2.90 -4.12 -4.86
C TYR A 10 3.30 -4.69 -6.21
N THR A 11 2.97 -3.97 -7.28
CA THR A 11 3.37 -4.32 -8.65
C THR A 11 3.80 -3.07 -9.40
N SER A 12 4.90 -3.17 -10.14
CA SER A 12 5.38 -2.21 -11.13
C SER A 12 5.86 -2.97 -12.40
N PRO A 13 6.33 -2.27 -13.45
CA PRO A 13 6.99 -2.94 -14.57
C PRO A 13 8.29 -3.65 -14.18
N HIS A 14 8.90 -3.28 -13.05
CA HIS A 14 10.23 -3.74 -12.65
C HIS A 14 10.19 -4.87 -11.62
N THR A 15 9.16 -4.92 -10.79
CA THR A 15 9.06 -5.90 -9.72
C THR A 15 7.62 -6.16 -9.30
N HIS A 16 7.45 -7.28 -8.63
CA HIS A 16 6.23 -7.61 -7.92
C HIS A 16 6.61 -8.13 -6.53
N GLN A 17 6.01 -7.53 -5.51
CA GLN A 17 6.22 -7.92 -4.13
C GLN A 17 4.88 -8.25 -3.49
N ASP A 18 4.70 -9.52 -3.17
CA ASP A 18 3.59 -10.00 -2.37
C ASP A 18 3.92 -10.00 -0.87
N ASN A 19 2.89 -10.22 -0.05
CA ASN A 19 3.03 -10.46 1.39
C ASN A 19 3.76 -9.32 2.12
N VAL A 20 3.50 -8.07 1.69
CA VAL A 20 3.96 -6.89 2.40
C VAL A 20 3.08 -6.71 3.63
N TYR A 21 3.65 -6.99 4.80
CA TYR A 21 2.95 -6.92 6.09
C TYR A 21 3.31 -5.63 6.85
N ASP A 22 2.44 -5.25 7.78
CA ASP A 22 2.79 -4.29 8.81
C ASP A 22 3.82 -4.90 9.77
N ASN A 23 5.08 -4.52 9.57
CA ASN A 23 6.23 -5.01 10.33
C ASN A 23 7.22 -3.88 10.66
N SER A 24 6.76 -2.62 10.57
CA SER A 24 7.55 -1.39 10.72
C SER A 24 8.70 -1.17 9.72
N THR A 25 8.96 -2.13 8.83
CA THR A 25 10.07 -2.08 7.87
C THR A 25 9.56 -1.86 6.45
N THR A 26 8.55 -2.61 6.02
CA THR A 26 8.02 -2.58 4.65
C THR A 26 6.70 -1.84 4.54
N ALA A 27 5.85 -1.90 5.56
CA ALA A 27 4.61 -1.15 5.62
C ALA A 27 4.22 -0.81 7.07
N PHE A 28 3.31 0.15 7.19
CA PHE A 28 2.61 0.52 8.41
C PHE A 28 1.12 0.73 8.10
N VAL A 29 0.24 0.21 8.95
CA VAL A 29 -1.20 0.42 8.87
C VAL A 29 -1.64 1.07 10.17
N TYR A 30 -2.11 2.31 10.07
CA TYR A 30 -2.62 3.05 11.21
C TYR A 30 -4.13 3.19 11.10
N GLU A 31 -4.83 2.77 12.13
CA GLU A 31 -6.21 3.21 12.32
C GLU A 31 -6.21 4.71 12.62
N VAL A 32 -6.98 5.47 11.84
CA VAL A 32 -7.19 6.91 12.04
C VAL A 32 -8.53 7.14 12.75
N LYS A 33 -9.51 6.29 12.47
CA LYS A 33 -10.82 6.26 13.11
C LYS A 33 -11.41 4.85 12.93
N GLY A 34 -11.72 4.18 14.01
CA GLY A 34 -12.34 2.86 14.01
C GLY A 34 -12.56 2.35 15.43
N ASP A 35 -12.56 1.04 15.58
CA ASP A 35 -12.86 0.35 16.83
C ASP A 35 -11.67 -0.43 17.47
N GLY A 36 -10.46 -0.30 16.90
CA GLY A 36 -9.26 -0.96 17.40
C GLY A 36 -8.87 -2.25 16.67
N ASP A 37 -9.61 -2.66 15.63
CA ASP A 37 -9.24 -3.81 14.80
C ASP A 37 -8.69 -3.42 13.41
N ALA A 38 -8.45 -4.43 12.56
CA ALA A 38 -7.84 -4.27 11.24
C ALA A 38 -8.80 -4.62 10.10
N LEU A 39 -10.10 -4.66 10.40
CA LEU A 39 -11.17 -4.72 9.41
C LEU A 39 -11.47 -3.27 8.98
N LEU A 40 -11.89 -3.12 7.72
CA LEU A 40 -12.33 -1.82 7.21
C LEU A 40 -13.86 -1.82 7.20
N GLU A 41 -14.45 -1.10 8.13
CA GLU A 41 -15.90 -0.98 8.25
C GLU A 41 -16.42 0.40 7.80
N TYR A 42 -17.75 0.51 7.70
CA TYR A 42 -18.37 1.75 7.25
C TYR A 42 -18.11 2.90 8.24
N GLY A 43 -17.55 4.00 7.73
CA GLY A 43 -17.28 5.20 8.52
C GLY A 43 -15.92 5.18 9.23
N GLU A 44 -15.16 4.10 9.07
CA GLU A 44 -13.79 3.97 9.52
C GLU A 44 -12.79 4.54 8.51
N LYS A 45 -11.57 4.79 8.99
CA LYS A 45 -10.48 5.32 8.17
C LYS A 45 -9.16 4.75 8.65
N PHE A 46 -8.38 4.29 7.68
CA PHE A 46 -7.02 3.82 7.88
C PHE A 46 -6.05 4.63 7.03
N LYS A 47 -4.84 4.82 7.55
CA LYS A 47 -3.68 5.33 6.83
C LYS A 47 -2.73 4.18 6.58
N VAL A 48 -2.48 3.89 5.30
CA VAL A 48 -1.51 2.88 4.89
C VAL A 48 -0.26 3.57 4.36
N VAL A 49 0.90 3.21 4.90
CA VAL A 49 2.21 3.69 4.46
C VAL A 49 2.99 2.49 3.93
N VAL A 50 3.40 2.53 2.66
CA VAL A 50 4.20 1.47 2.03
C VAL A 50 5.58 2.02 1.68
N LYS A 51 6.64 1.40 2.18
CA LYS A 51 8.02 1.78 1.90
C LYS A 51 8.52 1.05 0.64
N VAL A 52 8.12 1.56 -0.52
CA VAL A 52 8.43 0.96 -1.83
C VAL A 52 9.92 0.75 -2.07
N SER A 53 10.77 1.65 -1.56
CA SER A 53 12.24 1.55 -1.67
C SER A 53 12.86 0.30 -1.05
N GLN A 54 12.11 -0.47 -0.25
CA GLN A 54 12.57 -1.76 0.29
C GLN A 54 12.52 -2.91 -0.73
N PHE A 55 11.78 -2.76 -1.82
CA PHE A 55 11.58 -3.83 -2.81
C PHE A 55 11.54 -3.35 -4.27
N ASP A 56 11.36 -2.05 -4.53
CA ASP A 56 11.52 -1.45 -5.85
C ASP A 56 12.38 -0.17 -5.77
N THR A 57 13.51 -0.19 -6.47
CA THR A 57 14.46 0.93 -6.58
C THR A 57 14.61 1.43 -8.03
N ASN A 58 13.86 0.85 -8.97
CA ASN A 58 14.01 1.09 -10.41
C ASN A 58 12.84 1.89 -11.02
N LEU A 59 11.89 2.33 -10.19
CA LEU A 59 10.80 3.21 -10.62
C LEU A 59 11.30 4.46 -11.35
N ALA A 60 10.69 4.73 -12.50
CA ALA A 60 11.00 5.83 -13.39
C ALA A 60 9.75 6.61 -13.81
N ALA A 61 9.96 7.75 -14.45
CA ALA A 61 8.88 8.59 -14.95
C ALA A 61 7.93 7.82 -15.89
N ASN A 62 6.62 8.05 -15.73
CA ASN A 62 5.54 7.36 -16.45
C ASN A 62 5.34 5.88 -16.09
N ASP A 63 6.10 5.31 -15.16
CA ASP A 63 5.81 3.95 -14.70
C ASP A 63 4.48 3.89 -13.97
N LYS A 64 3.73 2.83 -14.25
CA LYS A 64 2.51 2.50 -13.53
C LYS A 64 2.83 1.59 -12.36
N PHE A 65 2.34 1.93 -11.18
CA PHE A 65 2.39 1.01 -10.04
C PHE A 65 0.99 0.78 -9.47
N THR A 66 0.83 -0.41 -8.89
CA THR A 66 -0.41 -0.86 -8.26
C THR A 66 -0.09 -1.30 -6.84
N ILE A 67 -0.88 -0.83 -5.89
CA ILE A 67 -0.90 -1.31 -4.51
C ILE A 67 -2.25 -1.93 -4.25
N GLU A 68 -2.27 -3.17 -3.78
CA GLU A 68 -3.50 -3.83 -3.34
C GLU A 68 -3.47 -4.09 -1.84
N VAL A 69 -4.46 -3.59 -1.14
CA VAL A 69 -4.65 -3.83 0.30
C VAL A 69 -5.75 -4.89 0.45
N LYS A 70 -5.37 -6.05 0.99
CA LYS A 70 -6.22 -7.23 1.17
C LYS A 70 -6.58 -7.37 2.65
N PRO A 71 -7.75 -6.90 3.10
CA PRO A 71 -8.18 -7.07 4.49
C PRO A 71 -8.43 -8.56 4.80
N PRO A 72 -8.44 -8.95 6.09
CA PRO A 72 -8.75 -10.32 6.49
C PRO A 72 -10.13 -10.82 6.04
N VAL A 73 -11.09 -9.89 5.97
CA VAL A 73 -12.47 -10.12 5.51
C VAL A 73 -12.86 -8.93 4.64
N GLY A 74 -13.58 -9.19 3.55
CA GLY A 74 -14.11 -8.16 2.66
C GLY A 74 -13.39 -8.08 1.31
N ALA A 75 -13.55 -6.94 0.63
CA ALA A 75 -13.01 -6.73 -0.71
C ALA A 75 -11.58 -6.19 -0.68
N VAL A 76 -10.82 -6.51 -1.72
CA VAL A 76 -9.49 -5.94 -1.95
C VAL A 76 -9.63 -4.50 -2.42
N LEU A 77 -8.89 -3.59 -1.79
CA LEU A 77 -8.77 -2.21 -2.25
C LEU A 77 -7.56 -2.10 -3.18
N SER A 78 -7.78 -1.69 -4.43
CA SER A 78 -6.71 -1.48 -5.41
C SER A 78 -6.48 0.00 -5.65
N VAL A 79 -5.24 0.43 -5.55
CA VAL A 79 -4.78 1.78 -5.87
C VAL A 79 -3.78 1.67 -7.02
N GLU A 80 -4.18 2.18 -8.18
CA GLU A 80 -3.33 2.28 -9.36
C GLU A 80 -2.97 3.75 -9.62
N ARG A 81 -1.68 4.02 -9.87
CA ARG A 81 -1.16 5.35 -10.18
C ARG A 81 -0.04 5.27 -11.21
N TYR A 82 0.13 6.36 -11.95
CA TYR A 82 1.30 6.59 -12.80
C TYR A 82 2.22 7.58 -12.11
N LEU A 83 3.52 7.31 -12.13
CA LEU A 83 4.51 8.32 -11.84
C LEU A 83 4.48 9.38 -12.95
N PRO A 84 4.61 10.67 -12.61
CA PRO A 84 4.52 11.71 -13.61
C PRO A 84 5.77 11.74 -14.51
N PRO A 85 5.71 12.49 -15.62
CA PRO A 85 6.80 12.55 -16.59
C PRO A 85 8.10 13.17 -16.06
N ALA A 86 8.03 13.96 -14.99
CA ALA A 86 9.17 14.53 -14.29
C ALA A 86 9.07 14.16 -12.82
N LEU A 87 10.17 13.77 -12.19
CA LEU A 87 10.24 13.41 -10.78
C LEU A 87 10.92 14.53 -9.99
N ASP A 88 10.30 14.94 -8.89
CA ASP A 88 10.84 15.88 -7.91
C ASP A 88 10.79 15.23 -6.51
N THR A 89 11.55 15.79 -5.58
CA THR A 89 11.70 15.30 -4.21
C THR A 89 10.37 15.30 -3.43
N ILE A 90 9.45 16.21 -3.78
CA ILE A 90 8.10 16.28 -3.22
C ILE A 90 7.11 16.34 -4.38
N MET A 91 6.17 15.40 -4.39
CA MET A 91 5.25 15.22 -5.51
C MET A 91 3.97 14.55 -5.05
N ASP A 92 2.83 15.14 -5.40
CA ASP A 92 1.51 14.60 -5.10
C ASP A 92 0.93 13.90 -6.35
N LEU A 93 0.44 12.67 -6.17
CA LEU A 93 -0.14 11.82 -7.23
C LEU A 93 -1.67 11.79 -7.13
N THR A 94 -2.28 12.97 -7.05
CA THR A 94 -3.73 13.14 -6.82
C THR A 94 -4.56 12.38 -7.85
#